data_AF-A0AAW3TYD5-F1
#
_entry.id   AF-A0AAW3TYD5-F1
#
_cell.length_a   1.000
_cell.length_b   1.000
_cell.length_c   1.000
_cell.angle_alpha   90.00
_cell.angle_beta   90.00
_cell.angle_gamma   90.00
#
_symmetry.space_group_name_H-M   'P 1'
#
loop_
_entity.id
_entity.type
_entity.pdbx_description
1 polymer ?
#
loop_
_entity_poly.entity_id
_entity_poly.type
_entity_poly.pdbx_seq_one_letter_code
_entity_poly.pdbx_strand_id
1 'polypeptide(L)'
;MLQQNVNTAGENVARIGQFLKAAPALAMTPEQMAQRIAAAGSAARREDQAALAKAGEDKARIMADLRAIAGSAWTRADQKNRQLWFALGGVAAGILAWAIVPGLVAREIAPASWQWPERMAARTLDLPRWEAGQRMIQSASPTAFRAIVGADRIVTANRAAIEGCGKAAARNA
;
A
#
# COMPACT_ATOMS: atom_id res chain seq x y z
N MET A 1 -85.20 -17.13 -72.37
CA MET A 1 -84.07 -16.49 -71.66
C MET A 1 -84.05 -16.75 -70.14
N LEU A 2 -85.20 -16.93 -69.46
CA LEU A 2 -85.23 -17.20 -68.01
C LEU A 2 -84.58 -18.54 -67.60
N GLN A 3 -84.71 -19.61 -68.41
CA GLN A 3 -84.08 -20.91 -68.12
C GLN A 3 -82.55 -20.86 -68.10
N GLN A 4 -81.96 -20.00 -68.93
CA GLN A 4 -80.51 -19.91 -69.10
C GLN A 4 -79.86 -19.31 -67.85
N ASN A 5 -80.47 -18.27 -67.26
CA ASN A 5 -79.98 -17.64 -66.03
C ASN A 5 -80.04 -18.56 -64.81
N VAL A 6 -81.03 -19.44 -64.73
CA VAL A 6 -81.15 -20.42 -63.63
C VAL A 6 -80.06 -21.49 -63.72
N ASN A 7 -79.73 -21.94 -64.93
CA ASN A 7 -78.64 -22.90 -65.14
C ASN A 7 -77.27 -22.30 -64.81
N THR A 8 -77.01 -21.05 -65.20
CA THR A 8 -75.76 -20.35 -64.87
C THR A 8 -75.60 -20.12 -63.36
N ALA A 9 -76.70 -19.83 -62.65
CA ALA A 9 -76.67 -19.71 -61.20
C ALA A 9 -76.35 -21.06 -60.51
N GLY A 10 -76.94 -22.16 -61.00
CA GLY A 10 -76.65 -23.50 -60.49
C GLY A 10 -75.19 -23.93 -60.70
N GLU A 11 -74.62 -23.64 -61.86
CA GLU A 11 -73.21 -23.94 -62.17
C GLU A 11 -72.23 -23.12 -61.31
N ASN A 12 -72.55 -21.85 -61.04
CA ASN A 12 -71.71 -21.00 -60.20
C ASN A 12 -71.68 -21.46 -58.74
N VAL A 13 -72.82 -21.91 -58.20
CA VAL A 13 -72.90 -22.47 -56.84
C VAL A 13 -72.14 -23.80 -56.74
N ALA A 14 -72.25 -24.66 -57.75
CA ALA A 14 -71.48 -25.92 -57.81
C ALA A 14 -69.97 -25.66 -57.88
N ARG A 15 -69.55 -24.64 -58.63
CA ARG A 15 -68.15 -24.23 -58.74
C ARG A 15 -67.59 -23.69 -57.43
N ILE A 16 -68.34 -22.85 -56.73
CA ILE A 16 -67.95 -22.34 -55.39
C ILE A 16 -67.83 -23.49 -54.40
N GLY A 17 -68.76 -24.45 -54.42
CA GLY A 17 -68.69 -25.66 -53.59
C GLY A 17 -67.47 -26.54 -53.88
N GLN A 18 -67.00 -26.59 -55.12
CA GLN A 18 -65.75 -27.28 -55.49
C GLN A 18 -64.50 -26.52 -55.05
N PHE A 19 -64.47 -25.19 -55.17
CA PHE A 19 -63.33 -24.38 -54.69
C PHE A 19 -63.17 -24.43 -53.16
N LEU A 20 -64.27 -24.47 -52.42
CA LEU A 20 -64.25 -24.67 -50.96
C LEU A 20 -63.76 -26.08 -50.57
N LYS A 21 -64.07 -27.11 -51.37
CA LYS A 21 -63.53 -28.47 -51.17
C LYS A 21 -62.06 -28.61 -51.59
N ALA A 22 -61.61 -27.81 -52.54
CA ALA A 22 -60.28 -27.89 -53.13
C ALA A 22 -59.24 -26.98 -52.44
N ALA A 23 -59.62 -26.21 -51.42
CA ALA A 23 -58.70 -25.37 -50.64
C ALA A 23 -58.19 -26.14 -49.40
N PRO A 24 -57.02 -26.81 -49.45
CA PRO A 24 -56.47 -27.56 -48.33
C PRO A 24 -55.78 -26.62 -47.32
N ALA A 25 -55.73 -25.32 -47.63
CA ALA A 25 -55.12 -24.29 -46.79
C ALA A 25 -55.94 -23.98 -45.52
N LEU A 26 -57.22 -24.37 -45.47
CA LEU A 26 -58.07 -24.23 -44.28
C LEU A 26 -58.08 -25.50 -43.39
N ALA A 27 -57.42 -26.58 -43.81
CA ALA A 27 -57.31 -27.82 -43.05
C ALA A 27 -56.15 -27.82 -42.02
N MET A 28 -55.36 -26.74 -41.96
CA MET A 28 -54.48 -26.46 -40.83
C MET A 28 -55.21 -25.47 -39.91
N THR A 29 -55.95 -26.01 -38.95
CA THR A 29 -56.65 -25.20 -37.95
C THR A 29 -55.62 -24.34 -37.18
N PRO A 30 -55.88 -23.05 -36.96
CA PRO A 30 -54.98 -22.17 -36.20
C PRO A 30 -54.67 -22.72 -34.80
N GLU A 31 -55.55 -23.52 -34.22
CA GLU A 31 -55.36 -24.23 -32.95
C GLU A 31 -54.22 -25.27 -33.02
N GLN A 32 -54.09 -26.02 -34.13
CA GLN A 32 -53.00 -26.98 -34.34
C GLN A 32 -51.65 -26.29 -34.57
N MET A 33 -51.65 -25.13 -35.25
CA MET A 33 -50.44 -24.31 -35.38
C MET A 33 -50.03 -23.73 -34.03
N ALA A 34 -50.96 -23.20 -33.24
CA ALA A 34 -50.70 -22.70 -31.89
C ALA A 34 -50.18 -23.80 -30.96
N GLN A 35 -50.74 -25.01 -31.01
CA GLN A 35 -50.25 -26.15 -30.23
C GLN A 35 -48.85 -26.58 -30.65
N ARG A 36 -48.53 -26.58 -31.95
CA ARG A 36 -47.18 -26.90 -32.42
C ARG A 36 -46.16 -25.82 -32.03
N ILE A 37 -46.54 -24.55 -32.06
CA ILE A 37 -45.70 -23.44 -31.59
C ILE A 37 -45.51 -23.50 -30.08
N ALA A 38 -46.56 -23.81 -29.31
CA ALA A 38 -46.46 -23.98 -27.86
C ALA A 38 -45.60 -25.21 -27.50
N ALA A 39 -45.77 -26.33 -28.21
CA ALA A 39 -44.97 -27.54 -28.01
C ALA A 39 -43.51 -27.31 -28.39
N ALA A 40 -43.24 -26.74 -29.57
CA ALA A 40 -41.88 -26.39 -30.02
C ALA A 40 -41.23 -25.34 -29.10
N GLY A 41 -42.00 -24.34 -28.66
CA GLY A 41 -41.55 -23.33 -27.69
C GLY A 41 -41.23 -23.95 -26.33
N SER A 42 -42.04 -24.89 -25.85
CA SER A 42 -41.78 -25.59 -24.59
C SER A 42 -40.55 -26.52 -24.67
N ALA A 43 -40.31 -27.16 -25.81
CA ALA A 43 -39.14 -27.98 -26.06
C ALA A 43 -37.86 -27.13 -26.13
N ALA A 44 -37.88 -26.03 -26.89
CA ALA A 44 -36.77 -25.09 -26.99
C ALA A 44 -36.44 -24.45 -25.63
N ARG A 45 -37.47 -24.09 -24.83
CA ARG A 45 -37.25 -23.55 -23.47
C ARG A 45 -36.65 -24.57 -22.51
N ARG A 46 -36.90 -25.87 -22.65
CA ARG A 46 -36.27 -26.90 -21.81
C ARG A 46 -34.79 -27.07 -22.15
N GLU A 47 -34.44 -27.04 -23.44
CA GLU A 47 -33.03 -27.07 -23.87
C GLU A 47 -32.27 -25.83 -23.40
N ASP A 48 -32.87 -24.64 -23.53
CA ASP A 48 -32.31 -23.40 -22.98
C ASP A 48 -32.16 -23.45 -21.45
N GLN A 49 -33.17 -23.96 -20.73
CA GLN A 49 -33.10 -24.08 -19.27
C GLN A 49 -32.01 -25.05 -18.82
N ALA A 50 -31.81 -26.17 -19.53
CA ALA A 50 -30.74 -27.11 -19.24
C ALA A 50 -29.35 -26.50 -19.53
N ALA A 51 -29.22 -25.75 -20.64
CA ALA A 51 -27.99 -25.04 -20.97
C ALA A 51 -27.68 -23.91 -19.96
N LEU A 52 -28.69 -23.17 -19.52
CA LEU A 52 -28.57 -22.12 -18.50
C LEU A 52 -28.25 -22.69 -17.12
N ALA A 53 -28.84 -23.82 -16.73
CA ALA A 53 -28.51 -24.51 -15.49
C ALA A 53 -27.03 -24.93 -15.48
N LYS A 54 -26.56 -25.51 -16.58
CA LYS A 54 -25.16 -25.91 -16.75
C LYS A 54 -24.21 -24.71 -16.73
N ALA A 55 -24.56 -23.63 -17.42
CA ALA A 55 -23.79 -22.38 -17.39
C ALA A 55 -23.76 -21.74 -15.98
N GLY A 56 -24.86 -21.86 -15.23
CA GLY A 56 -24.96 -21.41 -13.84
C GLY A 56 -24.05 -22.21 -12.90
N GLU A 57 -24.02 -23.54 -13.05
CA GLU A 57 -23.13 -24.43 -12.29
C GLU A 57 -21.65 -24.17 -12.61
N ASP A 58 -21.30 -24.05 -13.90
CA ASP A 58 -19.93 -23.75 -14.32
C ASP A 58 -19.49 -22.39 -13.79
N LYS A 59 -20.36 -21.37 -13.83
CA LYS A 59 -20.08 -20.06 -13.23
C LYS A 59 -19.87 -20.14 -11.72
N ALA A 60 -20.71 -20.89 -11.00
CA ALA A 60 -20.57 -21.06 -9.55
C ALA A 60 -19.24 -21.75 -9.20
N ARG A 61 -18.86 -22.78 -9.99
CA ARG A 61 -17.58 -23.49 -9.83
C ARG A 61 -16.38 -22.58 -10.11
N ILE A 62 -16.40 -21.84 -11.22
CA ILE A 62 -15.34 -20.87 -11.57
C ILE A 62 -15.21 -19.78 -10.49
N MET A 63 -16.32 -19.28 -9.96
CA MET A 63 -16.29 -18.28 -8.88
C MET A 63 -15.73 -18.84 -7.57
N ALA A 64 -16.00 -20.11 -7.25
CA ALA A 64 -15.42 -20.78 -6.09
C ALA A 64 -13.90 -20.94 -6.24
N ASP A 65 -13.43 -21.38 -7.41
CA ASP A 65 -12.01 -21.50 -7.72
C ASP A 65 -11.30 -20.14 -7.69
N LEU A 66 -11.90 -19.10 -8.28
CA LEU A 66 -11.39 -17.73 -8.21
C LEU A 66 -11.28 -17.24 -6.76
N ARG A 67 -12.26 -17.54 -5.91
CA ARG A 67 -12.25 -17.12 -4.50
C ARG A 67 -11.18 -17.86 -3.70
N ALA A 68 -10.95 -19.14 -3.99
CA ALA A 68 -9.88 -19.92 -3.40
C ALA A 68 -8.49 -19.39 -3.82
N ILE A 69 -8.31 -19.11 -5.11
CA ILE A 69 -7.06 -18.56 -5.65
C ILE A 69 -6.84 -17.14 -5.12
N ALA A 70 -7.85 -16.27 -5.15
CA ALA A 70 -7.76 -14.90 -4.65
C ALA A 70 -7.49 -14.86 -3.13
N GLY A 71 -8.10 -15.75 -2.35
CA GLY A 71 -7.80 -15.90 -0.92
C GLY A 71 -6.36 -16.33 -0.66
N SER A 72 -5.83 -17.24 -1.48
CA SER A 72 -4.42 -17.68 -1.38
C SER A 72 -3.41 -16.64 -1.86
N ALA A 73 -3.81 -15.74 -2.77
CA ALA A 73 -2.99 -14.65 -3.26
C ALA A 73 -2.95 -13.48 -2.25
N TRP A 74 -4.10 -13.13 -1.67
CA TRP A 74 -4.19 -12.09 -0.64
C TRP A 74 -3.42 -12.45 0.62
N THR A 75 -3.52 -13.70 1.08
CA THR A 75 -2.81 -14.16 2.28
C THR A 75 -1.29 -14.13 2.10
N ARG A 76 -0.75 -14.50 0.93
CA ARG A 76 0.70 -14.39 0.65
C ARG A 76 1.18 -12.95 0.48
N ALA A 77 0.38 -12.09 -0.14
CA ALA A 77 0.74 -10.68 -0.33
C ALA A 77 0.75 -9.91 1.00
N ASP A 78 -0.27 -10.12 1.85
CA ASP A 78 -0.36 -9.48 3.16
C ASP A 78 0.75 -9.95 4.11
N GLN A 79 1.06 -11.26 4.11
CA GLN A 79 2.12 -11.82 4.94
C GLN A 79 3.51 -11.28 4.54
N LYS A 80 3.78 -11.12 3.24
CA LYS A 80 5.01 -10.47 2.75
C LYS A 80 5.06 -8.99 3.10
N ASN A 81 3.95 -8.26 2.93
CA ASN A 81 3.88 -6.85 3.27
C ASN A 81 4.19 -6.64 4.76
N ARG A 82 3.61 -7.47 5.64
CA ARG A 82 3.85 -7.39 7.08
C ARG A 82 5.30 -7.70 7.45
N GLN A 83 5.92 -8.68 6.79
CA GLN A 83 7.33 -9.01 6.99
C GLN A 83 8.26 -7.89 6.50
N LEU A 84 7.93 -7.23 5.38
CA LEU A 84 8.64 -6.05 4.90
C LEU A 84 8.52 -4.87 5.86
N TRP A 85 7.34 -4.64 6.43
CA TRP A 85 7.15 -3.59 7.44
C TRP A 85 7.93 -3.85 8.72
N PHE A 86 7.98 -5.11 9.20
CA PHE A 86 8.84 -5.46 10.34
C PHE A 86 10.32 -5.34 10.01
N ALA A 87 10.75 -5.74 8.81
CA ALA A 87 12.13 -5.57 8.38
C ALA A 87 12.51 -4.09 8.29
N LEU A 88 11.66 -3.27 7.67
CA LEU A 88 11.87 -1.82 7.56
C LEU A 88 11.86 -1.15 8.93
N GLY A 89 10.90 -1.51 9.79
CA GLY A 89 10.81 -1.03 11.16
C GLY A 89 12.04 -1.43 11.99
N GLY A 90 12.52 -2.66 11.85
CA GLY A 90 13.73 -3.14 12.52
C GLY A 90 14.98 -2.41 12.05
N VAL A 91 15.12 -2.17 10.74
CA VAL A 91 16.22 -1.37 10.18
C VAL A 91 16.16 0.07 10.71
N ALA A 92 15.00 0.71 10.65
CA ALA A 92 14.82 2.07 11.16
C ALA A 92 15.14 2.16 12.66
N ALA A 93 14.63 1.22 13.47
CA ALA A 93 14.92 1.14 14.90
C ALA A 93 16.41 0.88 15.17
N GLY A 94 17.05 0.01 14.39
CA GLY A 94 18.48 -0.27 14.48
C GLY A 94 19.33 0.96 14.17
N ILE A 95 19.00 1.71 13.12
CA ILE A 95 19.68 2.96 12.76
C ILE A 95 19.53 3.99 13.89
N LEU A 96 18.32 4.16 14.42
CA LEU A 96 18.07 5.08 15.54
C LEU A 96 18.85 4.68 16.79
N ALA A 97 18.86 3.40 17.13
CA ALA A 97 19.64 2.89 18.26
C ALA A 97 21.13 3.15 18.05
N TRP A 98 21.66 2.90 16.85
CA TRP A 98 23.08 3.10 16.54
C TRP A 98 23.49 4.58 16.58
N ALA A 99 22.58 5.50 16.27
CA ALA A 99 22.84 6.93 16.35
C ALA A 99 22.83 7.46 17.79
N ILE A 100 21.96 6.93 18.66
CA ILE A 100 21.72 7.49 20.00
C ILE A 100 22.59 6.81 21.07
N VAL A 101 22.69 5.48 21.02
CA VAL A 101 23.32 4.68 22.08
C VAL A 101 24.78 5.06 22.33
N PRO A 102 25.64 5.28 21.31
CA PRO A 102 27.05 5.62 21.57
C PRO A 102 27.23 6.93 22.33
N GLY A 103 26.44 7.95 22.02
CA GLY A 103 26.49 9.24 22.72
C GLY A 103 25.98 9.16 24.15
N LEU A 104 24.90 8.41 24.38
CA LEU A 104 24.34 8.20 25.71
C LEU A 104 25.27 7.39 26.62
N VAL A 105 25.83 6.29 26.10
CA VAL A 105 26.79 5.45 26.83
C VAL A 105 28.05 6.24 27.19
N ALA A 106 28.54 7.07 26.26
CA ALA A 106 29.72 7.90 26.50
C ALA A 106 29.51 8.95 27.60
N ARG A 107 28.27 9.39 27.83
CA ARG A 107 27.96 10.41 28.84
C ARG A 107 27.61 9.82 30.21
N GLU A 108 26.79 8.78 30.24
CA GLU A 108 26.15 8.32 31.48
C GLU A 108 26.78 7.05 32.09
N ILE A 109 27.46 6.25 31.27
CA ILE A 109 27.97 4.92 31.69
C ILE A 109 29.50 4.91 31.74
N ALA A 110 30.17 5.68 30.88
CA ALA A 110 31.62 5.72 30.84
C ALA A 110 32.21 6.35 32.12
N PRO A 111 33.19 5.69 32.78
CA PRO A 111 33.92 6.31 33.89
C PRO A 111 34.60 7.61 33.47
N ALA A 112 34.62 8.60 34.36
CA ALA A 112 35.26 9.90 34.09
C ALA A 112 36.75 9.77 33.69
N SER A 113 37.44 8.71 34.15
CA SER A 113 38.84 8.43 33.78
C SER A 113 39.05 8.20 32.28
N TRP A 114 38.01 7.80 31.54
CA TRP A 114 38.12 7.48 30.12
C TRP A 114 38.03 8.69 29.19
N GLN A 115 37.46 9.80 29.67
CA GLN A 115 37.34 11.06 28.92
C GLN A 115 36.75 10.86 27.51
N TRP A 116 35.74 9.99 27.38
CA TRP A 116 35.12 9.68 26.10
C TRP A 116 34.43 10.88 25.46
N PRO A 117 33.67 11.71 26.19
CA PRO A 117 33.09 12.94 25.63
C PRO A 117 34.15 13.88 25.06
N GLU A 118 35.25 14.09 25.77
CA GLU A 118 36.35 14.99 25.36
C GLU A 118 37.10 14.42 24.14
N ARG A 119 37.35 13.11 24.12
CA ARG A 119 37.96 12.42 22.95
C ARG A 119 37.04 12.43 21.74
N MET A 120 35.72 12.37 21.95
CA MET A 120 34.74 12.46 20.88
C MET A 120 34.69 13.88 20.33
N ALA A 121 34.62 14.90 21.19
CA ALA A 121 34.64 16.30 20.78
C ALA A 121 35.89 16.67 19.96
N ALA A 122 37.07 16.22 20.41
CA ALA A 122 38.31 16.42 19.67
C ALA A 122 38.29 15.74 18.28
N ARG A 123 37.79 14.50 18.20
CA ARG A 123 37.62 13.78 16.93
C ARG A 123 36.60 14.44 16.01
N THR A 124 35.47 14.91 16.53
CA THR A 124 34.45 15.61 15.75
C THR A 124 34.96 16.93 15.17
N LEU A 125 35.84 17.62 15.90
CA LEU A 125 36.49 18.85 15.44
C LEU A 125 37.71 18.60 14.54
N ASP A 126 38.11 17.34 14.38
CA ASP A 126 39.34 16.90 13.70
C ASP A 126 40.58 17.67 14.18
N LEU A 127 40.67 17.86 15.50
CA LEU A 127 41.74 18.60 16.15
C LEU A 127 42.32 17.82 17.33
N PRO A 128 43.61 18.01 17.66
CA PRO A 128 44.13 17.49 18.92
C PRO A 128 43.39 18.11 20.11
N ARG A 129 43.37 17.40 21.25
CA ARG A 129 42.49 17.71 22.38
C ARG A 129 42.66 19.15 22.92
N TRP A 130 43.88 19.67 22.88
CA TRP A 130 44.18 21.00 23.38
C TRP A 130 43.56 22.08 22.50
N GLU A 131 43.80 22.02 21.19
CA GLU A 131 43.28 22.94 20.18
C GLU A 131 41.76 22.83 20.06
N ALA A 132 41.22 21.61 20.16
CA ALA A 132 39.78 21.37 20.24
C ALA A 132 39.17 22.10 21.45
N GLY A 133 39.77 21.96 22.64
CA GLY A 133 39.33 22.65 23.86
C GLY A 133 39.38 24.18 23.73
N GLN A 134 40.48 24.73 23.18
CA GLN A 134 40.59 26.15 22.92
C GLN A 134 39.51 26.63 21.93
N ARG A 135 39.30 25.91 20.83
CA ARG A 135 38.27 26.23 19.83
C ARG A 135 36.86 26.21 20.45
N MET A 136 36.56 25.23 21.31
CA MET A 136 35.28 25.15 22.01
C MET A 136 35.07 26.35 22.94
N ILE A 137 36.03 26.67 23.80
CA ILE A 137 35.94 27.81 24.73
C ILE A 137 35.82 29.14 23.97
N GLN A 138 36.64 29.31 22.93
CA GLN A 138 36.61 30.50 22.08
C GLN A 138 35.28 30.65 21.35
N SER A 139 34.71 29.55 20.84
CA SER A 139 33.40 29.56 20.16
C SER A 139 32.25 29.88 21.12
N ALA A 140 32.36 29.48 22.39
CA ALA A 140 31.35 29.76 23.42
C ALA A 140 31.38 31.24 23.87
N SER A 141 32.57 31.81 24.06
CA SER A 141 32.72 33.24 24.36
C SER A 141 34.11 33.76 23.98
N PRO A 142 34.23 34.49 22.86
CA PRO A 142 35.50 35.09 22.44
C PRO A 142 36.04 36.11 23.44
N THR A 143 35.15 36.81 24.17
CA THR A 143 35.53 37.81 25.16
C THR A 143 36.07 37.15 26.44
N ALA A 144 35.41 36.09 26.94
CA ALA A 144 35.92 35.35 28.09
C ALA A 144 37.25 34.66 27.76
N PHE A 145 37.39 34.08 26.56
CA PHE A 145 38.64 33.48 26.12
C PHE A 145 39.78 34.50 26.07
N ARG A 146 39.54 35.71 25.53
CA ARG A 146 40.54 36.80 25.53
C ARG A 146 40.91 37.24 26.95
N ALA A 147 39.95 37.28 27.87
CA ALA A 147 40.23 37.60 29.27
C ALA A 147 41.16 36.56 29.92
N ILE A 148 40.93 35.26 29.67
CA ILE A 148 41.79 34.17 30.16
C ILE A 148 43.21 34.31 29.59
N VAL A 149 43.35 34.49 28.28
CA VAL A 149 44.66 34.68 27.64
C VAL A 149 45.36 35.95 28.15
N GLY A 150 44.60 37.02 28.41
CA GLY A 150 45.12 38.24 29.01
C GLY A 150 45.64 38.01 30.44
N ALA A 151 44.90 37.28 31.27
CA ALA A 151 45.30 36.93 32.62
C ALA A 151 46.57 36.07 32.62
N ASP A 152 46.66 35.07 31.75
CA ASP A 152 47.85 34.22 31.60
C ASP A 152 49.11 35.02 31.25
N ARG A 153 48.99 36.00 30.36
CA ARG A 153 50.10 36.92 30.03
C ARG A 153 50.53 37.74 31.23
N ILE A 154 49.59 38.27 32.01
CA ILE A 154 49.89 39.05 33.22
C ILE A 154 50.60 38.18 34.25
N VAL A 155 50.09 36.96 34.52
CA VAL A 155 50.69 36.03 35.48
C VAL A 155 52.09 35.62 35.03
N THR A 156 52.26 35.31 33.75
CA THR A 156 53.56 34.91 33.21
C THR A 156 54.58 36.05 33.29
N ALA A 157 54.18 37.28 32.93
CA ALA A 157 55.05 38.46 33.02
C ALA A 157 55.42 38.80 34.48
N ASN A 158 54.55 38.49 35.43
CA ASN A 158 54.75 38.81 36.86
C ASN A 158 55.09 37.57 37.72
N ARG A 159 55.48 36.45 37.12
CA ARG A 159 55.65 35.16 37.81
C ARG A 159 56.52 35.26 39.06
N ALA A 160 57.69 35.90 38.94
CA ALA A 160 58.63 36.04 40.06
C ALA A 160 58.05 36.85 41.23
N ALA A 161 57.31 37.93 40.93
CA ALA A 161 56.66 38.75 41.94
C ALA A 161 55.53 37.98 42.65
N ILE A 162 54.70 37.26 41.88
CA ILE A 162 53.59 36.44 42.41
C ILE A 162 54.14 35.32 43.30
N GLU A 163 55.19 34.61 42.87
CA GLU A 163 55.84 33.57 43.67
C GLU A 163 56.44 34.13 44.96
N GLY A 164 57.06 35.31 44.90
CA GLY A 164 57.59 36.02 46.06
C GLY A 164 56.51 36.34 47.08
N CYS A 165 55.38 36.90 46.62
CA CYS A 165 54.21 37.16 47.45
C CYS A 165 53.63 35.88 48.06
N GLY A 166 53.52 34.79 47.28
CA GLY A 166 53.04 33.49 47.77
C GLY A 166 53.91 32.90 48.88
N LYS A 167 55.24 32.96 48.72
CA LYS A 167 56.19 32.52 49.76
C LYS A 167 56.16 33.40 51.01
N ALA A 168 55.94 34.70 50.86
CA ALA A 168 55.78 35.61 51.99
C ALA A 168 54.47 35.31 52.74
N ALA A 169 53.36 35.13 52.02
CA ALA A 169 52.07 34.77 52.61
C ALA A 169 52.13 33.44 53.38
N ALA A 170 52.75 32.40 52.83
CA ALA A 170 52.89 31.09 53.48
C ALA A 170 53.79 31.10 54.73
N ARG A 171 54.65 32.10 54.89
CA ARG A 171 55.46 32.29 56.11
C ARG A 171 54.72 33.04 57.21
N ASN A 172 53.65 33.75 56.84
CA ASN A 172 52.83 34.58 57.73
C ASN A 172 51.44 33.96 57.99
N ALA A 173 51.20 32.74 57.52
CA ALA A 173 50.00 31.94 57.75
C ALA A 173 50.30 30.86 58.78
#